data_AF-A0AA97I2S4-F1
#
_entry.id   AF-A0AA97I2S4-F1
#
_cell.length_a   1.000
_cell.length_b   1.000
_cell.length_c   1.000
_cell.angle_alpha   90.00
_cell.angle_beta   90.00
_cell.angle_gamma   90.00
#
_symmetry.space_group_name_H-M   'P 1'
#
loop_
_entity.id
_entity.type
_entity.pdbx_description
1 polymer ?
#
loop_
_entity_poly.entity_id
_entity_poly.type
_entity_poly.pdbx_seq_one_letter_code
_entity_poly.pdbx_strand_id
1 'polypeptide(L)'
;MNTLISNNRIVALTLFITVATQLLYVATLTEVGIVEGWPLRSTIWTIETVAFTVMAVAALGAMVQDSARRIIWAALAVSALFNTLQAGIGLSMFLPATEAGPEFGPLMQTVLVGAFLFFFVAKALIGMAGIGLGLSLWSKGGAAKAVGLLAIITGIAAAAVNILALPQGMALVFPAGAAGTIATLFVAIAAWMAQPQSE
;
A
#
# COMPACT_ATOMS: atom_id res chain seq x y z
N MET A 1 -31.24 -11.62 -2.96
CA MET A 1 -31.05 -11.23 -1.54
C MET A 1 -29.61 -10.72 -1.41
N ASN A 2 -29.47 -9.40 -1.18
CA ASN A 2 -28.24 -8.60 -0.96
C ASN A 2 -26.98 -8.88 -1.79
N THR A 3 -26.84 -8.12 -2.89
CA THR A 3 -25.58 -7.86 -3.63
C THR A 3 -24.64 -6.98 -2.82
N LEU A 4 -24.18 -7.46 -1.66
CA LEU A 4 -23.04 -6.83 -0.97
C LEU A 4 -21.77 -7.13 -1.77
N ILE A 5 -20.97 -6.09 -2.06
CA ILE A 5 -19.67 -6.24 -2.70
C ILE A 5 -18.81 -7.17 -1.83
N SER A 6 -18.19 -8.19 -2.42
CA SER A 6 -17.36 -9.12 -1.65
C SER A 6 -16.11 -8.44 -1.07
N ASN A 7 -15.64 -8.93 0.08
CA ASN A 7 -14.45 -8.39 0.75
C ASN A 7 -13.23 -8.29 -0.19
N ASN A 8 -13.01 -9.30 -1.03
CA ASN A 8 -11.90 -9.31 -2.00
C ASN A 8 -12.02 -8.14 -3.00
N ARG A 9 -13.24 -7.79 -3.44
CA ARG A 9 -13.48 -6.65 -4.32
C ARG A 9 -13.25 -5.34 -3.60
N ILE A 10 -13.64 -5.23 -2.33
CA ILE A 10 -13.36 -4.04 -1.51
C ILE A 10 -11.84 -3.84 -1.36
N VAL A 11 -11.09 -4.91 -1.09
CA VAL A 11 -9.61 -4.87 -1.04
C VAL A 11 -9.03 -4.44 -2.39
N ALA A 12 -9.47 -5.02 -3.50
CA ALA A 12 -8.99 -4.62 -4.82
C ALA A 12 -9.29 -3.15 -5.15
N LEU A 13 -10.51 -2.67 -4.86
CA LEU A 13 -10.91 -1.27 -5.08
C LEU A 13 -10.08 -0.30 -4.25
N THR A 14 -9.86 -0.61 -2.98
CA THR A 14 -9.02 0.22 -2.10
C THR A 14 -7.56 0.26 -2.57
N LEU A 15 -7.00 -0.85 -3.05
CA LEU A 15 -5.68 -0.86 -3.68
C LEU A 15 -5.61 -0.04 -4.97
N PHE A 16 -6.66 -0.05 -5.80
CA PHE A 16 -6.73 0.83 -6.98
C PHE A 16 -6.79 2.31 -6.59
N ILE A 17 -7.55 2.65 -5.55
CA ILE A 17 -7.59 4.01 -5.00
C ILE A 17 -6.18 4.40 -4.54
N THR A 18 -5.48 3.54 -3.80
CA THR A 18 -4.09 3.78 -3.39
C THR A 18 -3.17 4.03 -4.58
N VAL A 19 -3.27 3.25 -5.66
CA VAL A 19 -2.44 3.50 -6.84
C VAL A 19 -2.76 4.87 -7.46
N ALA A 20 -4.03 5.21 -7.60
CA ALA A 20 -4.45 6.49 -8.15
C ALA A 20 -3.97 7.68 -7.29
N THR A 21 -4.10 7.59 -5.97
CA THR A 21 -3.63 8.65 -5.04
C THR A 21 -2.11 8.77 -5.05
N GLN A 22 -1.37 7.67 -5.14
CA GLN A 22 0.10 7.69 -5.23
C GLN A 22 0.57 8.31 -6.55
N LEU A 23 -0.07 8.00 -7.67
CA LEU A 23 0.24 8.63 -8.96
C LEU A 23 -0.06 10.13 -8.93
N LEU A 24 -1.21 10.52 -8.37
CA LEU A 24 -1.57 11.93 -8.19
C LEU A 24 -0.55 12.65 -7.31
N TYR A 25 -0.19 12.07 -6.18
CA TYR A 25 0.80 12.61 -5.26
C TYR A 25 2.14 12.84 -5.96
N VAL A 26 2.67 11.82 -6.65
CA VAL A 26 3.96 11.95 -7.35
C VAL A 26 3.90 13.00 -8.44
N ALA A 27 2.81 13.06 -9.21
CA ALA A 27 2.66 14.01 -10.31
C ALA A 27 2.52 15.46 -9.85
N THR A 28 2.07 15.72 -8.62
CA THR A 28 1.69 17.07 -8.16
C THR A 28 2.49 17.59 -6.97
N LEU A 29 3.07 16.72 -6.15
CA LEU A 29 3.63 17.08 -4.83
C LEU A 29 5.09 16.67 -4.62
N THR A 30 5.75 16.04 -5.60
CA THR A 30 7.16 15.60 -5.45
C THR A 30 8.11 16.79 -5.27
N GLU A 31 7.91 17.86 -6.05
CA GLU A 31 8.76 19.06 -6.05
C GLU A 31 8.15 20.21 -5.23
N VAL A 32 7.08 19.94 -4.48
CA VAL A 32 6.35 20.96 -3.70
C VAL A 32 6.60 20.75 -2.21
N GLY A 33 7.05 21.82 -1.55
CA GLY A 33 7.29 21.85 -0.10
C GLY A 33 6.06 21.44 0.72
N ILE A 34 6.31 21.02 1.97
CA ILE A 34 5.25 20.49 2.85
C ILE A 34 4.19 21.56 3.12
N VAL A 35 4.59 22.80 3.40
CA VAL A 35 3.70 23.91 3.74
C VAL A 35 2.86 24.32 2.53
N GLU A 36 3.50 24.58 1.39
CA GLU A 36 2.84 25.02 0.15
C GLU A 36 1.90 23.95 -0.40
N GLY A 37 2.32 22.68 -0.33
CA GLY A 37 1.54 21.54 -0.81
C GLY A 37 0.52 21.02 0.19
N TRP A 38 0.45 21.55 1.42
CA TRP A 38 -0.31 20.97 2.51
C TRP A 38 -1.80 20.73 2.20
N PRO A 39 -2.54 21.68 1.58
CA PRO A 39 -3.98 21.47 1.34
C PRO A 39 -4.27 20.22 0.50
N LEU A 40 -3.50 20.00 -0.57
CA LEU A 40 -3.64 18.81 -1.40
C LEU A 40 -3.08 17.56 -0.72
N ARG A 41 -1.91 17.68 -0.09
CA ARG A 41 -1.22 16.58 0.62
C ARG A 41 -2.09 15.98 1.72
N SER A 42 -2.67 16.81 2.58
CA SER A 42 -3.56 16.39 3.66
C SER A 42 -4.86 15.79 3.13
N THR A 43 -5.40 16.30 2.02
CA THR A 43 -6.57 15.71 1.35
C THR A 43 -6.27 14.30 0.85
N ILE A 44 -5.16 14.12 0.12
CA ILE A 44 -4.72 12.82 -0.40
C ILE A 44 -4.50 11.83 0.76
N TRP A 45 -3.75 12.22 1.78
CA TRP A 45 -3.46 11.35 2.91
C TRP A 45 -4.70 11.01 3.75
N THR A 46 -5.69 11.90 3.83
CA THR A 46 -6.97 11.60 4.47
C THR A 46 -7.73 10.52 3.70
N ILE A 47 -7.82 10.65 2.37
CA ILE A 47 -8.43 9.64 1.50
C ILE A 47 -7.72 8.30 1.66
N GLU A 48 -6.39 8.31 1.64
CA GLU A 48 -5.57 7.12 1.83
C GLU A 48 -5.79 6.47 3.21
N THR A 49 -5.82 7.26 4.28
CA THR A 49 -6.07 6.77 5.66
C THR A 49 -7.42 6.05 5.75
N VAL A 50 -8.48 6.62 5.15
CA VAL A 50 -9.80 5.98 5.09
C VAL A 50 -9.75 4.71 4.24
N ALA A 51 -9.14 4.77 3.05
CA ALA A 51 -9.03 3.63 2.14
C ALA A 51 -8.27 2.45 2.78
N PHE A 52 -7.15 2.72 3.47
CA PHE A 52 -6.38 1.71 4.19
C PHE A 52 -7.16 1.14 5.38
N THR A 53 -7.92 1.96 6.11
CA THR A 53 -8.77 1.45 7.19
C THR A 53 -9.85 0.50 6.65
N VAL A 54 -10.51 0.87 5.55
CA VAL A 54 -11.49 0.01 4.87
C VAL A 54 -10.83 -1.27 4.34
N MET A 55 -9.65 -1.15 3.73
CA MET A 55 -8.86 -2.28 3.24
C MET A 55 -8.51 -3.25 4.37
N ALA A 56 -8.09 -2.75 5.54
CA ALA A 56 -7.74 -3.58 6.69
C ALA A 56 -8.93 -4.43 7.15
N VAL A 57 -10.10 -3.80 7.32
CA VAL A 57 -11.33 -4.50 7.73
C VAL A 57 -11.76 -5.52 6.67
N ALA A 58 -11.76 -5.14 5.40
CA ALA A 58 -12.13 -6.03 4.31
C ALA A 58 -11.15 -7.21 4.17
N ALA A 59 -9.85 -6.98 4.32
CA ALA A 59 -8.84 -8.03 4.27
C ALA A 59 -8.97 -9.00 5.44
N LEU A 60 -9.27 -8.52 6.66
CA LEU A 60 -9.60 -9.39 7.79
C LEU A 60 -10.87 -10.23 7.52
N GLY A 61 -11.89 -9.64 6.90
CA GLY A 61 -13.08 -10.38 6.48
C GLY A 61 -12.78 -11.44 5.41
N ALA A 62 -11.98 -11.10 4.40
CA ALA A 62 -11.53 -12.01 3.36
C ALA A 62 -10.71 -13.18 3.94
N MET A 63 -9.87 -12.92 4.95
CA MET A 63 -9.10 -13.93 5.66
C MET A 63 -9.98 -15.01 6.30
N VAL A 64 -11.15 -14.63 6.83
CA VAL A 64 -12.10 -15.59 7.42
C VAL A 64 -12.80 -16.41 6.33
N GLN A 65 -13.11 -15.78 5.19
CA GLN A 65 -13.89 -16.37 4.10
C GLN A 65 -13.07 -17.28 3.16
N ASP A 66 -11.80 -16.97 2.95
CA ASP A 66 -10.91 -17.67 2.01
C ASP A 66 -9.75 -18.33 2.77
N SER A 67 -10.02 -19.55 3.27
CA SER A 67 -9.09 -20.31 4.11
C SER A 67 -7.79 -20.67 3.40
N ALA A 68 -7.84 -20.86 2.08
CA ALA A 68 -6.67 -21.18 1.25
C ALA A 68 -5.66 -20.04 1.14
N ARG A 69 -6.09 -18.79 1.42
CA ARG A 69 -5.28 -17.58 1.24
C ARG A 69 -5.19 -16.72 2.50
N ARG A 70 -5.41 -17.31 3.69
CA ARG A 70 -5.39 -16.60 4.97
C ARG A 70 -4.17 -15.71 5.17
N ILE A 71 -2.98 -16.24 4.90
CA ILE A 71 -1.72 -15.49 5.09
C ILE A 71 -1.62 -14.30 4.14
N ILE A 72 -2.15 -14.42 2.92
CA ILE A 72 -2.18 -13.33 1.93
C ILE A 72 -3.09 -12.20 2.44
N TRP A 73 -4.30 -12.55 2.88
CA TRP A 73 -5.25 -11.57 3.40
C TRP A 73 -4.75 -10.93 4.71
N ALA A 74 -4.07 -11.70 5.57
CA ALA A 74 -3.40 -11.18 6.76
C ALA A 74 -2.30 -10.17 6.40
N ALA A 75 -1.45 -10.49 5.42
CA ALA A 75 -0.40 -9.57 4.96
C ALA A 75 -0.97 -8.25 4.44
N LEU A 76 -2.06 -8.29 3.68
CA LEU A 76 -2.76 -7.10 3.21
C LEU A 76 -3.41 -6.31 4.37
N ALA A 77 -4.01 -6.98 5.35
CA ALA A 77 -4.57 -6.32 6.52
C ALA A 77 -3.49 -5.58 7.33
N VAL A 78 -2.36 -6.25 7.62
CA VAL A 78 -1.25 -5.63 8.36
C VAL A 78 -0.59 -4.52 7.54
N SER A 79 -0.43 -4.70 6.23
CA SER A 79 0.05 -3.63 5.35
C SER A 79 -0.86 -2.41 5.42
N ALA A 80 -2.17 -2.60 5.40
CA ALA A 80 -3.12 -1.51 5.43
C ALA A 80 -3.04 -0.77 6.77
N LEU A 81 -2.95 -1.48 7.89
CA LEU A 81 -2.73 -0.88 9.21
C LEU A 81 -1.43 -0.05 9.28
N PHE A 82 -0.32 -0.56 8.74
CA PHE A 82 0.94 0.18 8.72
C PHE A 82 0.88 1.42 7.83
N ASN A 83 0.21 1.36 6.68
CA ASN A 83 -0.01 2.55 5.87
C ASN A 83 -0.93 3.56 6.56
N THR A 84 -1.97 3.12 7.27
CA THR A 84 -2.81 4.01 8.10
C THR A 84 -1.98 4.72 9.16
N LEU A 85 -1.08 4.00 9.86
CA LEU A 85 -0.18 4.61 10.83
C LEU A 85 0.77 5.61 10.18
N GLN A 86 1.38 5.25 9.06
CA GLN A 86 2.28 6.12 8.31
C GLN A 86 1.59 7.42 7.87
N ALA A 87 0.40 7.32 7.26
CA ALA A 87 -0.38 8.47 6.85
C ALA A 87 -0.85 9.30 8.06
N GLY A 88 -1.23 8.65 9.16
CA GLY A 88 -1.59 9.32 10.42
C GLY A 88 -0.45 10.13 11.01
N ILE A 89 0.79 9.62 11.00
CA ILE A 89 1.99 10.38 11.39
C ILE A 89 2.19 11.56 10.43
N GLY A 90 2.04 11.33 9.12
CA GLY A 90 2.11 12.39 8.11
C GLY A 90 1.14 13.54 8.39
N LEU A 91 -0.13 13.22 8.60
CA LEU A 91 -1.21 14.18 8.86
C LEU A 91 -1.05 14.94 10.17
N SER A 92 -0.54 14.29 11.22
CA SER A 92 -0.46 14.89 12.56
C SER A 92 0.86 15.60 12.86
N MET A 93 1.96 15.22 12.21
CA MET A 93 3.30 15.68 12.59
C MET A 93 4.05 16.44 11.51
N PHE A 94 3.83 16.19 10.21
CA PHE A 94 4.73 16.75 9.19
C PHE A 94 4.60 18.27 9.06
N LEU A 95 3.38 18.82 9.00
CA LEU A 95 3.21 20.27 8.93
C LEU A 95 3.68 20.96 10.23
N PRO A 96 3.22 20.58 11.43
CA PRO A 96 3.67 21.24 12.66
C PRO A 96 5.19 21.15 12.86
N ALA A 97 5.82 20.02 12.53
CA ALA A 97 7.27 19.87 12.64
C ALA A 97 8.03 20.72 11.60
N THR A 98 7.44 20.97 10.42
CA THR A 98 8.03 21.85 9.40
C THR A 98 7.91 23.32 9.83
N GLU A 99 6.76 23.73 10.35
CA GLU A 99 6.49 25.11 10.80
C GLU A 99 7.20 25.46 12.11
N ALA A 100 7.64 24.48 12.89
CA ALA A 100 8.38 24.70 14.13
C ALA A 100 9.72 25.43 13.94
N GLY A 101 10.28 25.43 12.72
CA GLY A 101 11.48 26.17 12.37
C GLY A 101 12.67 25.28 12.00
N PRO A 102 13.66 25.81 11.25
CA PRO A 102 14.82 25.05 10.76
C PRO A 102 15.66 24.39 11.87
N GLU A 103 15.68 24.95 13.07
CA GLU A 103 16.37 24.41 14.24
C GLU A 103 15.83 23.03 14.66
N PHE A 104 14.59 22.71 14.32
CA PHE A 104 13.97 21.40 14.54
C PHE A 104 14.14 20.43 13.37
N GLY A 105 14.96 20.78 12.36
CA GLY A 105 15.25 19.93 11.20
C GLY A 105 15.62 18.47 11.56
N PRO A 106 16.52 18.21 12.53
CA PRO A 106 16.83 16.85 12.97
C PRO A 106 15.64 16.08 13.56
N LEU A 107 14.74 16.77 14.27
CA LEU A 107 13.51 16.19 14.80
C LEU A 107 12.56 15.83 13.64
N MET A 108 12.40 16.72 12.66
CA MET A 108 11.62 16.45 11.46
C MET A 108 12.15 15.23 10.70
N GLN A 109 13.48 15.11 10.56
CA GLN A 109 14.09 13.93 9.94
C GLN A 109 13.80 12.64 10.71
N THR A 110 13.79 12.69 12.04
CA THR A 110 13.43 11.53 12.88
C THR A 110 11.98 11.11 12.65
N VAL A 111 11.06 12.08 12.56
CA VAL A 111 9.64 11.83 12.27
C VAL A 111 9.46 11.23 10.88
N LEU A 112 10.15 11.76 9.86
CA LEU A 112 10.14 11.22 8.51
C LEU A 112 10.63 9.77 8.49
N VAL A 113 11.82 9.50 9.04
CA VAL A 113 12.38 8.14 9.08
C VAL A 113 11.44 7.17 9.81
N GLY A 114 10.84 7.59 10.93
CA GLY A 114 9.86 6.78 11.67
C GLY A 114 8.60 6.48 10.85
N ALA A 115 8.05 7.46 10.14
CA ALA A 115 6.90 7.26 9.26
C ALA A 115 7.24 6.33 8.09
N PHE A 116 8.41 6.52 7.47
CA PHE A 116 8.83 5.73 6.32
C PHE A 116 9.26 4.30 6.66
N LEU A 117 9.58 4.01 7.92
CA LEU A 117 9.71 2.63 8.39
C LEU A 117 8.42 1.83 8.16
N PHE A 118 7.27 2.39 8.57
CA PHE A 118 5.97 1.74 8.35
C PHE A 118 5.64 1.61 6.86
N PHE A 119 5.97 2.63 6.06
CA PHE A 119 5.84 2.60 4.60
C PHE A 119 6.61 1.43 3.97
N PHE A 120 7.86 1.22 4.36
CA PHE A 120 8.68 0.13 3.83
C PHE A 120 8.11 -1.23 4.21
N VAL A 121 7.78 -1.43 5.48
CA VAL A 121 7.20 -2.72 5.93
C VAL A 121 5.87 -2.98 5.24
N ALA A 122 5.00 -1.97 5.10
CA ALA A 122 3.72 -2.11 4.42
C ALA A 122 3.91 -2.53 2.95
N LYS A 123 4.79 -1.87 2.20
CA LYS A 123 5.06 -2.22 0.80
C LYS A 123 5.71 -3.60 0.65
N ALA A 124 6.54 -4.03 1.61
CA ALA A 124 7.07 -5.38 1.63
C ALA A 124 5.96 -6.43 1.82
N LEU A 125 4.99 -6.17 2.70
CA LEU A 125 3.81 -7.01 2.91
C LEU A 125 2.91 -7.07 1.67
N ILE A 126 2.71 -5.96 0.96
CA ILE A 126 2.04 -5.94 -0.35
C ILE A 126 2.80 -6.84 -1.34
N GLY A 127 4.13 -6.77 -1.35
CA GLY A 127 4.96 -7.63 -2.18
C GLY A 127 4.73 -9.13 -1.90
N MET A 128 4.70 -9.51 -0.62
CA MET A 128 4.38 -10.89 -0.21
C MET A 128 2.97 -11.31 -0.63
N ALA A 129 1.98 -10.43 -0.50
CA ALA A 129 0.62 -10.70 -0.96
C ALA A 129 0.56 -10.87 -2.49
N GLY A 130 1.34 -10.10 -3.25
CA GLY A 130 1.46 -10.22 -4.71
C GLY A 130 2.02 -11.56 -5.14
N ILE A 131 3.04 -12.07 -4.44
CA ILE A 131 3.59 -13.41 -4.68
C ILE A 131 2.50 -14.47 -4.43
N GLY A 132 1.83 -14.43 -3.28
CA GLY A 132 0.81 -15.42 -2.94
C GLY A 132 -0.40 -15.41 -3.86
N LEU A 133 -0.95 -14.24 -4.17
CA LEU A 133 -2.06 -14.11 -5.12
C LEU A 133 -1.63 -14.53 -6.52
N GLY A 134 -0.44 -14.16 -6.96
CA GLY A 134 0.05 -14.53 -8.28
C GLY A 134 0.21 -16.04 -8.45
N LEU A 135 0.72 -16.74 -7.43
CA LEU A 135 0.77 -18.20 -7.40
C LEU A 135 -0.64 -18.82 -7.49
N SER A 136 -1.63 -18.23 -6.82
CA SER A 136 -3.02 -18.71 -6.87
C SER A 136 -3.68 -18.57 -8.25
N LEU A 137 -3.20 -17.66 -9.09
CA LEU A 137 -3.70 -17.46 -10.46
C LEU A 137 -2.98 -18.33 -11.50
N TRP A 138 -1.87 -18.97 -11.12
CA TRP A 138 -1.05 -19.76 -12.04
C TRP A 138 -1.82 -20.91 -12.68
N SER A 139 -2.70 -21.57 -11.91
CA SER A 139 -3.52 -22.70 -12.35
C SER A 139 -4.69 -22.31 -13.24
N LYS A 140 -5.08 -21.02 -13.27
CA LYS A 140 -6.25 -20.54 -14.03
C LYS A 140 -5.98 -20.31 -15.53
N GLY A 141 -4.71 -20.30 -15.97
CA GLY A 141 -4.32 -20.13 -17.37
C GLY A 141 -4.62 -18.73 -17.95
N GLY A 142 -4.31 -18.53 -19.24
CA GLY A 142 -4.64 -17.31 -20.00
C GLY A 142 -4.19 -15.99 -19.34
N ALA A 143 -5.07 -14.98 -19.38
CA ALA A 143 -4.82 -13.66 -18.80
C ALA A 143 -4.56 -13.72 -17.28
N ALA A 144 -5.22 -14.65 -16.56
CA ALA A 144 -5.00 -14.82 -15.12
C ALA A 144 -3.56 -15.25 -14.81
N LYS A 145 -3.01 -16.16 -15.60
CA LYS A 145 -1.61 -16.58 -15.47
C LYS A 145 -0.64 -15.43 -15.75
N ALA A 146 -0.91 -14.61 -16.76
CA ALA A 146 -0.08 -13.44 -17.08
C ALA A 146 -0.10 -12.41 -15.94
N VAL A 147 -1.27 -12.05 -15.43
CA VAL A 147 -1.41 -11.17 -14.26
C VAL A 147 -0.72 -11.77 -13.04
N GLY A 148 -0.87 -13.08 -12.82
CA GLY A 148 -0.23 -13.76 -11.70
C GLY A 148 1.30 -13.68 -11.77
N LEU A 149 1.89 -13.87 -12.96
CA LEU A 149 3.32 -13.71 -13.16
C LEU A 149 3.79 -12.27 -12.88
N LEU A 150 3.05 -11.27 -13.37
CA LEU A 150 3.36 -9.87 -13.12
C LEU A 150 3.27 -9.52 -11.62
N ALA A 151 2.25 -10.02 -10.92
CA ALA A 151 2.11 -9.86 -9.48
C ALA A 151 3.27 -10.51 -8.70
N ILE A 152 3.75 -11.67 -9.13
CA ILE A 152 4.93 -12.32 -8.52
C ILE A 152 6.18 -11.48 -8.73
N ILE A 153 6.50 -11.10 -9.98
CA ILE A 153 7.74 -10.38 -10.30
C ILE A 153 7.78 -9.03 -9.57
N THR A 154 6.70 -8.26 -9.68
CA THR A 154 6.61 -6.94 -9.04
C THR A 154 6.53 -7.07 -7.52
N GLY A 155 5.89 -8.12 -7.01
CA GLY A 155 5.86 -8.41 -5.58
C GLY A 155 7.23 -8.74 -5.00
N ILE A 156 8.04 -9.55 -5.69
CA ILE A 156 9.44 -9.84 -5.31
C ILE A 156 10.26 -8.55 -5.30
N ALA A 157 10.15 -7.74 -6.36
CA ALA A 157 10.87 -6.47 -6.44
C ALA A 157 10.47 -5.52 -5.29
N ALA A 158 9.17 -5.36 -5.03
CA ALA A 158 8.69 -4.53 -3.93
C ALA A 158 9.17 -5.04 -2.57
N ALA A 159 9.07 -6.34 -2.29
CA ALA A 159 9.54 -6.92 -1.05
C ALA A 159 11.05 -6.71 -0.86
N ALA A 160 11.86 -7.03 -1.88
CA ALA A 160 13.31 -6.88 -1.81
C ALA A 160 13.73 -5.43 -1.59
N VAL A 161 13.25 -4.50 -2.43
CA VAL A 161 13.64 -3.08 -2.35
C VAL A 161 13.21 -2.48 -1.01
N ASN A 162 12.02 -2.78 -0.52
CA ASN A 162 11.53 -2.20 0.73
C ASN A 162 12.20 -2.81 1.97
N ILE A 163 12.54 -4.09 1.96
CA ILE A 163 13.35 -4.70 3.04
C ILE A 163 14.75 -4.10 3.08
N LEU A 164 15.39 -3.93 1.91
CA LEU A 164 16.71 -3.31 1.82
C LEU A 164 16.70 -1.82 2.20
N ALA A 165 15.56 -1.14 2.08
CA ALA A 165 15.40 0.27 2.43
C ALA A 165 15.28 0.52 3.95
N LEU A 166 14.87 -0.47 4.75
CA LEU A 166 14.67 -0.32 6.20
C LEU A 166 15.87 0.30 6.95
N PRO A 167 17.12 -0.16 6.77
CA PRO A 167 18.27 0.44 7.45
C PRO A 167 18.75 1.75 6.82
N GLN A 168 18.20 2.19 5.68
CA GLN A 168 18.72 3.32 4.90
C GLN A 168 17.97 4.64 5.13
N GLY A 169 16.97 4.65 6.01
CA GLY A 169 16.15 5.83 6.29
C GLY A 169 15.49 6.36 5.02
N MET A 170 15.74 7.63 4.69
CA MET A 170 15.08 8.30 3.57
C MET A 170 15.69 8.01 2.19
N ALA A 171 16.87 7.38 2.11
CA ALA A 171 17.65 7.31 0.87
C ALA A 171 16.95 6.54 -0.26
N LEU A 172 16.15 5.52 0.07
CA LEU A 172 15.49 4.66 -0.93
C LEU A 172 13.98 4.88 -1.03
N VAL A 173 13.44 5.97 -0.47
CA VAL A 173 11.99 6.24 -0.45
C VAL A 173 11.38 6.20 -1.86
N PHE A 174 12.00 6.86 -2.84
CA PHE A 174 11.49 6.91 -4.21
C PHE A 174 11.54 5.55 -4.93
N PRO A 175 12.67 4.83 -5.02
CA PRO A 175 12.70 3.51 -5.65
C PRO A 175 11.82 2.48 -4.93
N ALA A 176 11.79 2.51 -3.59
CA ALA A 176 10.91 1.65 -2.80
C ALA A 176 9.42 1.98 -3.02
N GLY A 177 9.10 3.27 -3.11
CA GLY A 177 7.79 3.80 -3.46
C GLY A 177 7.32 3.30 -4.81
N ALA A 178 8.12 3.51 -5.85
CA ALA A 178 7.82 3.09 -7.22
C ALA A 178 7.60 1.57 -7.32
N ALA A 179 8.53 0.77 -6.80
CA ALA A 179 8.41 -0.68 -6.79
C ALA A 179 7.14 -1.13 -6.08
N GLY A 180 6.87 -0.56 -4.90
CA GLY A 180 5.65 -0.84 -4.15
C GLY A 180 4.38 -0.44 -4.88
N THR A 181 4.33 0.71 -5.55
CA THR A 181 3.14 1.18 -6.29
C THR A 181 2.82 0.28 -7.48
N ILE A 182 3.84 -0.17 -8.20
CA ILE A 182 3.67 -1.14 -9.30
C ILE A 182 3.14 -2.47 -8.74
N ALA A 183 3.71 -2.97 -7.64
CA ALA A 183 3.22 -4.18 -6.98
C ALA A 183 1.77 -4.03 -6.51
N THR A 184 1.41 -2.90 -5.88
CA THR A 184 0.03 -2.60 -5.46
C THR A 184 -0.96 -2.70 -6.62
N LEU A 185 -0.60 -2.18 -7.81
CA LEU A 185 -1.46 -2.28 -8.99
C LEU A 185 -1.72 -3.75 -9.38
N PHE A 186 -0.68 -4.56 -9.48
CA PHE A 186 -0.86 -5.97 -9.87
C PHE A 186 -1.51 -6.80 -8.77
N VAL A 187 -1.29 -6.48 -7.50
CA VAL A 187 -2.02 -7.07 -6.36
C VAL A 187 -3.51 -6.71 -6.45
N ALA A 188 -3.87 -5.48 -6.81
CA ALA A 188 -5.26 -5.06 -6.98
C ALA A 188 -5.96 -5.89 -8.07
N ILE A 189 -5.32 -6.01 -9.23
CA ILE A 189 -5.84 -6.81 -10.36
C ILE A 189 -5.91 -8.29 -9.96
N ALA A 190 -4.87 -8.83 -9.32
CA ALA A 190 -4.83 -10.22 -8.90
C ALA A 190 -5.92 -10.54 -7.87
N ALA A 191 -6.11 -9.69 -6.86
CA ALA A 191 -7.18 -9.81 -5.87
C ALA A 191 -8.56 -9.75 -6.53
N TRP A 192 -8.73 -8.90 -7.54
CA TRP A 192 -9.96 -8.82 -8.33
C TRP A 192 -10.24 -10.11 -9.11
N MET A 193 -9.21 -10.78 -9.65
CA MET A 193 -9.32 -12.01 -10.45
C MET A 193 -9.35 -13.30 -9.61
N ALA A 194 -8.87 -13.23 -8.36
CA ALA A 194 -8.80 -14.37 -7.45
C ALA A 194 -10.16 -14.73 -6.82
N GLN A 195 -11.29 -14.25 -7.36
CA GLN A 195 -12.62 -14.56 -6.82
C GLN A 195 -12.82 -16.09 -6.73
N PRO A 196 -13.42 -16.57 -5.62
CA PRO A 196 -13.98 -17.92 -5.59
C PRO A 196 -14.94 -18.08 -6.77
N GLN A 197 -14.86 -19.18 -7.51
CA GLN A 197 -15.95 -19.51 -8.43
C GLN A 197 -17.19 -19.71 -7.57
N SER A 198 -18.26 -18.96 -7.84
CA SER A 198 -19.56 -19.27 -7.27
C SER A 198 -19.95 -20.66 -7.75
N GLU A 199 -20.07 -21.61 -6.82
CA GLU A 199 -20.78 -22.86 -7.07
C GLU A 199 -22.25 -22.59 -7.40
#